data_AF-A0A929YXK1-F1
#
_entry.id   AF-A0A929YXK1-F1
#
_cell.length_a   1.000
_cell.length_b   1.000
_cell.length_c   1.000
_cell.angle_alpha   90.00
_cell.angle_beta   90.00
_cell.angle_gamma   90.00
#
_symmetry.space_group_name_H-M   'P 1'
#
loop_
_entity.id
_entity.type
_entity.pdbx_description
1 polymer ?
#
loop_
_entity_poly.entity_id
_entity_poly.type
_entity_poly.pdbx_seq_one_letter_code
_entity_poly.pdbx_strand_id
1 'polypeptide(L)' 'QIRVHFSSLNHPIVGDDTYGNKNEKIKANGQMLHSYYLEFSHPITKENLSFTVLPDEYFFSILNKTGLEFNKELLCKAKD' A
#
# COMPACT_ATOMS: atom_id res chain seq x y z
N GLN A 1 -2.21 8.69 9.55
CA GLN A 1 -2.76 7.61 10.41
C GLN A 1 -2.00 6.30 10.20
N ILE A 2 -2.09 5.64 9.04
CA ILE A 2 -1.39 4.36 8.79
C ILE A 2 0.12 4.45 9.11
N ARG A 3 0.84 5.40 8.50
CA ARG A 3 2.30 5.60 8.68
C ARG A 3 2.74 5.68 10.14
N VAL A 4 2.13 6.60 10.90
CA VAL A 4 2.48 6.83 12.31
C VAL A 4 2.11 5.63 13.17
N HIS A 5 1.01 4.93 12.87
CA HIS A 5 0.59 3.75 13.62
C HIS A 5 1.59 2.60 13.44
N PHE A 6 1.97 2.30 12.19
CA PHE A 6 2.97 1.28 11.87
C PHE A 6 4.34 1.60 12.47
N SER A 7 4.76 2.87 12.41
CA SER A 7 5.98 3.34 13.07
C SER A 7 5.91 3.17 14.60
N SER A 8 4.78 3.47 15.23
CA SER A 8 4.59 3.28 16.68
C SER A 8 4.68 1.83 17.14
N LEU A 9 4.41 0.87 16.23
CA LEU A 9 4.58 -0.57 16.44
C LEU A 9 5.99 -1.05 16.07
N ASN A 10 6.93 -0.13 15.80
CA ASN A 10 8.29 -0.44 15.36
C ASN A 10 8.37 -1.16 14.00
N HIS A 11 7.34 -0.98 13.17
CA HIS A 11 7.23 -1.53 11.82
C HIS A 11 6.92 -0.43 10.79
N PRO A 12 7.77 0.59 10.62
CA PRO A 12 7.47 1.70 9.74
C PRO A 12 7.39 1.28 8.26
N ILE A 13 6.71 2.11 7.46
CA ILE A 13 6.57 1.90 6.02
C ILE A 13 7.91 2.16 5.32
N VAL A 14 8.30 1.27 4.42
CA VAL A 14 9.51 1.38 3.61
C VAL A 14 9.46 2.66 2.75
N GLY A 15 10.57 3.41 2.72
CA GLY A 15 10.67 4.67 1.97
C GLY A 15 9.90 5.85 2.58
N ASP A 16 9.48 5.74 3.84
CA ASP A 16 8.91 6.87 4.59
C ASP A 16 10.00 7.77 5.16
N ASP A 17 10.24 8.94 4.57
CA ASP A 17 11.27 9.88 5.03
C ASP A 17 11.01 10.49 6.43
N THR A 18 9.75 10.47 6.91
CA THR A 18 9.37 11.09 8.19
C THR A 18 9.45 10.10 9.35
N TYR A 19 8.90 8.90 9.16
CA TYR A 19 8.74 7.89 10.22
C TYR A 19 9.53 6.60 9.96
N GLY A 20 10.18 6.50 8.80
CA GLY A 20 10.94 5.33 8.34
C GLY A 20 12.32 5.20 8.95
N ASN A 21 12.94 4.05 8.68
CA ASN A 21 14.24 3.71 9.23
C ASN A 21 15.36 4.24 8.32
N LYS A 22 16.28 5.04 8.86
CA LYS A 22 17.41 5.60 8.09
C LYS A 22 18.36 4.52 7.51
N ASN A 23 18.36 3.33 8.11
CA ASN A 23 19.22 2.21 7.74
C ASN A 23 18.42 1.05 7.08
N GLU A 24 17.36 1.36 6.34
CA GLU A 24 16.61 0.36 5.57
C GLU A 24 17.50 -0.37 4.56
N LYS A 25 17.42 -1.71 4.56
CA LYS A 25 18.12 -2.56 3.59
C LYS A 25 17.60 -2.36 2.17
N ILE A 26 16.32 -2.02 2.04
CA ILE A 26 15.63 -1.78 0.77
C ILE A 26 15.31 -0.31 0.72
N LYS A 27 15.88 0.39 -0.26
CA LYS A 27 15.60 1.80 -0.50
C LYS A 27 14.51 1.94 -1.56
N ALA A 28 13.46 2.67 -1.22
CA ALA A 28 12.41 3.09 -2.13
C ALA A 28 12.40 4.63 -2.23
N ASN A 29 11.99 5.14 -3.38
CA ASN A 29 11.78 6.55 -3.63
C ASN A 29 10.31 6.85 -3.29
N GLY A 30 10.08 7.38 -2.10
CA GLY A 30 8.75 7.59 -1.55
C GLY A 30 8.18 6.36 -0.83
N GLN A 31 7.01 6.57 -0.24
CA GLN A 31 6.37 5.62 0.66
C GLN A 31 5.81 4.43 -0.11
N MET A 32 6.18 3.22 0.31
CA MET A 32 5.63 1.96 -0.18
C MET A 32 4.22 1.70 0.39
N LEU A 33 3.30 2.64 0.14
CA LEU A 33 1.90 2.60 0.57
C LEU A 33 1.01 2.92 -0.63
N HIS A 34 0.11 1.99 -0.98
CA HIS A 34 -0.79 2.12 -2.12
C HIS A 34 -2.24 1.91 -1.70
N SER A 35 -3.14 2.77 -2.17
CA SER A 35 -4.58 2.62 -1.95
C SER A 35 -5.17 1.71 -3.03
N TYR A 36 -5.36 0.44 -2.69
CA TYR A 36 -5.82 -0.57 -3.64
C TYR A 36 -7.32 -0.46 -3.99
N TYR A 37 -8.16 -0.16 -3.00
CA TYR A 37 -9.61 -0.20 -3.11
C TYR A 37 -10.26 1.01 -2.44
N LEU A 38 -11.33 1.53 -3.04
CA LEU A 38 -12.18 2.56 -2.48
C LEU A 38 -13.63 2.25 -2.80
N GLU A 39 -14.49 2.29 -1.79
CA GLU A 39 -15.94 2.16 -1.95
C GLU A 39 -16.67 3.18 -1.10
N PHE A 40 -17.72 3.77 -1.69
CA PHE A 40 -18.62 4.68 -1.00
C PHE A 40 -19.94 4.81 -1.74
N SER A 41 -20.99 5.24 -1.02
CA SER A 41 -22.26 5.61 -1.63
C SER A 41 -22.12 6.99 -2.28
N HIS A 42 -22.46 7.09 -3.57
CA HIS A 42 -22.44 8.34 -4.31
C HIS A 42 -23.31 9.38 -3.56
N PRO A 43 -22.78 10.56 -3.23
CA PRO A 43 -23.45 11.50 -2.33
C PRO A 43 -24.83 11.97 -2.85
N ILE A 44 -24.96 12.10 -4.18
CA ILE A 44 -26.20 12.48 -4.87
C ILE A 44 -27.04 11.27 -5.29
N THR A 45 -26.55 10.37 -6.15
CA THR A 45 -27.35 9.26 -6.70
C THR A 45 -27.62 8.14 -5.70
N LYS A 46 -26.89 8.10 -4.57
CA LYS A 46 -26.92 7.05 -3.54
C LYS A 46 -26.50 5.66 -4.00
N GLU A 47 -26.09 5.52 -5.26
CA GLU A 47 -25.55 4.29 -5.81
C GLU A 47 -24.19 3.97 -5.17
N ASN A 48 -23.93 2.70 -4.90
CA ASN A 48 -22.62 2.29 -4.40
C ASN A 48 -21.61 2.29 -5.54
N LEU A 49 -20.53 3.07 -5.36
CA LEU A 49 -19.40 3.09 -6.27
C LEU A 49 -18.24 2.32 -5.65
N SER A 50 -17.57 1.50 -6.45
CA SER A 50 -16.33 0.84 -6.05
C SER A 50 -15.25 1.05 -7.11
N PHE A 51 -14.04 1.33 -6.66
CA PHE A 51 -12.87 1.57 -7.49
C PHE A 51 -11.73 0.68 -7.02
N THR A 52 -11.04 0.06 -7.97
CA THR A 52 -9.87 -0.78 -7.71
C THR A 52 -8.72 -0.36 -8.61
N VAL A 53 -7.54 -0.16 -8.04
CA VAL A 53 -6.34 0.21 -8.78
C VAL A 53 -5.17 -0.62 -8.30
N LEU A 54 -4.49 -1.31 -9.22
CA LEU A 54 -3.26 -2.03 -8.90
C LEU A 54 -2.09 -1.07 -8.69
N PRO A 55 -1.11 -1.42 -7.84
CA PRO A 55 0.15 -0.68 -7.77
C PRO A 55 0.84 -0.64 -9.13
N ASP A 56 1.70 0.35 -9.34
CA ASP A 56 2.49 0.48 -10.55
C ASP A 56 3.67 -0.51 -10.58
N GLU A 57 4.35 -0.57 -11.73
CA GLU A 57 5.52 -1.44 -11.91
C GLU A 57 6.65 -1.12 -10.92
N TYR A 58 6.79 0.15 -10.55
CA TYR A 58 7.78 0.58 -9.58
C TYR A 58 7.53 -0.07 -8.22
N PHE A 59 6.30 -0.05 -7.73
CA PHE A 59 5.93 -0.67 -6.46
C PHE A 59 6.28 -2.17 -6.46
N PHE A 60 5.91 -2.89 -7.52
CA PHE A 60 6.24 -4.30 -7.67
C PHE A 60 7.75 -4.55 -7.75
N SER A 61 8.51 -3.67 -8.39
CA SER A 61 9.97 -3.79 -8.46
C SER A 61 10.62 -3.73 -7.07
N ILE A 62 10.09 -2.92 -6.15
CA ILE A 62 10.58 -2.84 -4.77
C ILE A 62 10.13 -4.07 -3.98
N LEU A 63 8.88 -4.49 -4.15
CA LEU A 63 8.35 -5.68 -3.48
C LEU A 63 9.19 -6.93 -3.79
N ASN A 64 9.57 -7.14 -5.05
CA ASN A 64 10.42 -8.27 -5.43
C ASN A 64 11.79 -8.27 -4.75
N LYS A 65 12.34 -7.10 -4.36
CA LYS A 65 13.61 -7.01 -3.62
C LYS A 65 13.49 -7.51 -2.18
N THR A 66 12.27 -7.65 -1.64
CA THR A 66 12.05 -8.18 -0.29
C THR A 66 12.25 -9.69 -0.21
N GLY A 67 12.22 -10.39 -1.35
CA GLY A 67 12.21 -11.85 -1.40
C GLY A 67 10.89 -12.48 -0.96
N LEU A 68 9.85 -11.67 -0.69
CA LEU A 68 8.51 -12.16 -0.39
C LEU A 68 7.81 -12.56 -1.69
N GLU A 69 7.21 -13.74 -1.69
CA GLU A 69 6.32 -14.14 -2.77
C GLU A 69 5.01 -13.37 -2.67
N PHE A 70 4.67 -12.66 -3.75
CA PHE A 70 3.43 -11.90 -3.81
C PHE A 70 2.45 -12.55 -4.78
N ASN A 71 1.34 -13.06 -4.24
CA ASN A 71 0.27 -13.60 -5.06
C ASN A 71 -0.68 -12.46 -5.50
N LYS A 72 -0.63 -12.10 -6.79
CA LYS A 72 -1.51 -11.09 -7.40
C LYS A 72 -3.00 -11.44 -7.28
N GLU A 73 -3.35 -12.72 -7.18
CA GLU A 73 -4.74 -13.17 -7.01
C GLU A 73 -5.30 -12.80 -5.63
N LEU A 74 -4.45 -12.62 -4.61
CA LEU A 74 -4.88 -12.17 -3.27
C LEU A 74 -5.36 -10.72 -3.28
N LEU A 75 -4.84 -9.87 -4.19
CA LEU A 75 -5.34 -8.51 -4.35
C LEU A 75 -6.79 -8.52 -4.83
N CYS A 76 -7.07 -9.32 -5.87
CA CYS A 76 -8.40 -9.40 -6.46
C CYS A 76 -9.47 -9.98 -5.51
N LYS A 77 -9.05 -10.73 -4.48
CA LYS A 77 -9.95 -11.34 -3.47
C LYS A 77 -10.28 -10.41 -2.30
N ALA A 78 -9.64 -9.25 -2.16
CA ALA A 78 -9.93 -8.32 -1.06
C ALA A 78 -11.32 -7.65 -1.14
N LYS A 79 -12.16 -8.07 -2.10
CA LYS A 79 -13.53 -7.61 -2.31
C LYS A 79 -14.59 -8.64 -1.87
N ASP A 80 -14.19 -9.88 -1.55
CA ASP A 80 -15.10 -10.97 -1.16
C ASP A 80 -15.18 -11.17 0.36
#